data_AF-A0A813YDH4-F1
#
_entry.id   AF-A0A813YDH4-F1
#
_cell.length_a   1.000
_cell.length_b   1.000
_cell.length_c   1.000
_cell.angle_alpha   90.00
_cell.angle_beta   90.00
_cell.angle_gamma   90.00
#
_symmetry.space_group_name_H-M   'P 1'
#
loop_
_entity.id
_entity.type
_entity.pdbx_description
1 polymer ?
#
loop_
_entity_poly.entity_id
_entity_poly.type
_entity_poly.pdbx_seq_one_letter_code
_entity_poly.pdbx_strand_id
1 'polypeptide(L)'
;MKFFLVISLLISSCLCNSINIGDVYVTWKNMGEETYFKVTAYLKEFNNHDCWISIGINRSPLMNGANSVVCRMNNNETWARHYLNNGRSPSLLDENEPSLGLSDTCVSVIKDNITCQFIRKNQVDDKMKSYFKINETNEYYLIYAAGEGDFGMHSRQGQTRMPVKFHLNPLISPPDTTKSYDNNESHESNFKKIMGAHREKKDCAEIFKFLNSHYVKYDRQQTSFYKQTDILSRKLDVDCT
;
A
#
# COMPACT_ATOMS: atom_id res chain seq x y z
N MET A 1 14.03 42.85 16.06
CA MET A 1 14.43 41.43 15.98
C MET A 1 13.30 40.64 15.34
N LYS A 2 13.48 40.12 14.12
CA LYS A 2 12.51 39.26 13.43
C LYS A 2 12.91 37.80 13.68
N PHE A 3 12.08 37.07 14.42
CA PHE A 3 12.23 35.62 14.59
C PHE A 3 11.69 34.91 13.35
N PHE A 4 12.57 34.28 12.58
CA PHE A 4 12.18 33.34 11.53
C PHE A 4 11.88 31.99 12.17
N LEU A 5 10.60 31.65 12.29
CA LEU A 5 10.14 30.33 12.68
C LEU A 5 10.22 29.43 11.44
N VAL A 6 11.28 28.65 11.31
CA VAL A 6 11.39 27.63 10.25
C VAL A 6 10.67 26.37 10.73
N ILE A 7 9.38 26.26 10.42
CA ILE A 7 8.63 25.01 10.56
C ILE A 7 9.05 24.11 9.39
N SER A 8 10.13 23.33 9.56
CA SER A 8 10.41 22.21 8.66
C SER A 8 9.38 21.11 8.91
N LEU A 9 8.29 21.12 8.15
CA LEU A 9 7.41 19.97 8.01
C LEU A 9 8.21 18.87 7.29
N LEU A 10 8.83 17.97 8.06
CA LEU A 10 9.41 16.73 7.54
C LEU A 10 8.25 15.82 7.11
N ILE A 11 7.74 16.05 5.90
CA ILE A 11 6.90 15.08 5.20
C ILE A 11 7.84 13.94 4.80
N SER A 12 8.05 13.01 5.74
CA SER A 12 8.65 11.72 5.47
C SER A 12 7.70 10.97 4.53
N SER A 13 7.84 11.25 3.24
CA SER A 13 7.16 10.49 2.21
C SER A 13 7.77 9.10 2.24
N CYS A 14 7.00 8.14 2.76
CA CYS A 14 7.32 6.73 2.61
C CYS A 14 7.45 6.47 1.11
N LEU A 15 8.69 6.30 0.62
CA LEU A 15 8.97 6.06 -0.79
C LEU A 15 8.49 4.64 -1.12
N CYS A 16 7.24 4.48 -1.51
CA CYS A 16 6.75 3.27 -2.14
C CYS A 16 7.01 3.36 -3.65
N ASN A 17 7.49 2.27 -4.25
CA ASN A 17 7.52 2.15 -5.69
C ASN A 17 6.09 1.94 -6.19
N SER A 18 5.79 2.40 -7.41
CA SER A 18 4.46 2.25 -7.99
C SER A 18 4.48 2.11 -9.50
N ILE A 19 3.49 1.42 -10.05
CA ILE A 19 3.27 1.29 -11.49
C ILE A 19 1.78 1.08 -11.79
N ASN A 20 1.35 1.58 -12.94
CA ASN A 20 0.06 1.22 -13.52
C ASN A 20 0.27 0.11 -14.55
N ILE A 21 -0.54 -0.95 -14.46
CA ILE A 21 -0.57 -2.06 -15.41
C ILE A 21 -2.01 -2.15 -15.93
N GLY A 22 -2.28 -1.53 -17.08
CA GLY A 22 -3.65 -1.38 -17.56
C GLY A 22 -4.49 -0.56 -16.58
N ASP A 23 -5.55 -1.18 -16.04
CA ASP A 23 -6.48 -0.61 -15.07
C ASP A 23 -6.14 -0.95 -13.60
N VAL A 24 -4.96 -1.56 -13.37
CA VAL A 24 -4.47 -1.91 -12.03
C VAL A 24 -3.34 -0.98 -11.61
N TYR A 25 -3.46 -0.46 -10.39
CA TYR A 25 -2.39 0.28 -9.72
C TYR A 25 -1.71 -0.61 -8.70
N VAL A 26 -0.40 -0.81 -8.86
CA VAL A 26 0.43 -1.61 -7.95
C VAL A 26 1.40 -0.69 -7.25
N THR A 27 1.50 -0.83 -5.93
CA THR A 27 2.58 -0.24 -5.14
C THR A 27 3.29 -1.31 -4.34
N TRP A 28 4.58 -1.15 -4.15
CA TRP A 28 5.37 -2.07 -3.32
C TRP A 28 6.49 -1.36 -2.56
N LYS A 29 6.89 -1.99 -1.47
CA LYS A 29 8.03 -1.57 -0.65
C LYS A 29 8.81 -2.81 -0.23
N ASN A 30 10.02 -2.96 -0.74
CA ASN A 30 10.93 -4.01 -0.31
C ASN A 30 11.59 -3.59 1.01
N MET A 31 11.46 -4.42 2.04
CA MET A 31 11.95 -4.20 3.39
C MET A 31 13.14 -5.12 3.75
N GLY A 32 13.71 -5.81 2.76
CA GLY A 32 14.87 -6.70 2.90
C GLY A 32 14.45 -8.15 2.75
N GLU A 33 13.99 -8.77 3.82
CA GLU A 33 13.54 -10.17 3.81
C GLU A 33 12.11 -10.33 3.28
N GLU A 34 11.37 -9.24 3.20
CA GLU A 34 9.96 -9.23 2.81
C GLU A 34 9.65 -8.02 1.93
N THR A 35 8.60 -8.12 1.12
CA THR A 35 8.08 -7.03 0.32
C THR A 35 6.60 -6.83 0.63
N TYR A 36 6.26 -5.61 1.03
CA TYR A 36 4.88 -5.17 1.12
C TYR A 36 4.34 -4.87 -0.28
N PHE A 37 3.14 -5.36 -0.58
CA PHE A 37 2.40 -5.07 -1.79
C PHE A 37 1.05 -4.44 -1.45
N LYS A 38 0.62 -3.51 -2.30
CA LYS A 38 -0.76 -3.04 -2.40
C LYS A 38 -1.16 -2.98 -3.85
N VAL A 39 -2.20 -3.70 -4.20
CA VAL A 39 -2.72 -3.86 -5.55
C VAL A 39 -4.17 -3.38 -5.56
N THR A 40 -4.50 -2.43 -6.41
CA THR A 40 -5.87 -1.90 -6.53
C THR A 40 -6.32 -1.99 -7.98
N ALA A 41 -7.48 -2.61 -8.22
CA ALA A 41 -8.14 -2.65 -9.52
C ALA A 41 -9.52 -2.02 -9.45
N TYR A 42 -9.89 -1.31 -10.52
CA TYR A 42 -11.23 -0.72 -10.66
C TYR A 42 -12.19 -1.71 -11.33
N LEU A 43 -13.13 -2.29 -10.60
CA LEU A 43 -14.01 -3.38 -11.00
C LEU A 43 -15.48 -2.94 -11.20
N LYS A 44 -15.74 -1.79 -11.84
CA LYS A 44 -17.10 -1.19 -12.03
C LYS A 44 -18.24 -2.14 -12.46
N GLU A 45 -17.90 -3.27 -13.05
CA GLU A 45 -18.86 -4.20 -13.66
C GLU A 45 -18.89 -5.55 -12.94
N PHE A 46 -18.09 -5.75 -11.88
CA PHE A 46 -18.02 -7.04 -11.21
C PHE A 46 -18.98 -7.08 -10.03
N ASN A 47 -19.42 -8.29 -9.68
CA ASN A 47 -20.03 -8.51 -8.39
C ASN A 47 -19.02 -8.25 -7.25
N ASN A 48 -19.19 -7.13 -6.54
CA ASN A 48 -18.34 -6.74 -5.42
C ASN A 48 -18.32 -7.75 -4.26
N HIS A 49 -19.26 -8.69 -4.21
CA HIS A 49 -19.30 -9.76 -3.22
C HIS A 49 -18.61 -11.05 -3.69
N ASP A 50 -18.29 -11.19 -4.98
CA ASP A 50 -17.60 -12.38 -5.50
C ASP A 50 -16.63 -11.97 -6.60
N CYS A 51 -15.51 -11.40 -6.18
CA CYS A 51 -14.49 -10.89 -7.07
C CYS A 51 -13.09 -11.20 -6.59
N TRP A 52 -12.14 -11.19 -7.50
CA TRP A 52 -10.75 -11.48 -7.20
C TRP A 52 -9.80 -10.63 -8.04
N ILE A 53 -8.64 -10.38 -7.47
CA ILE A 53 -7.50 -9.75 -8.13
C ILE A 53 -6.26 -10.60 -7.90
N SER A 54 -5.41 -10.70 -8.91
CA SER A 54 -4.14 -11.39 -8.83
C SER A 54 -3.01 -10.48 -9.29
N ILE A 55 -1.91 -10.54 -8.57
CA ILE A 55 -0.62 -10.01 -9.01
C ILE A 55 0.38 -11.16 -8.96
N GLY A 56 1.14 -11.35 -10.02
CA GLY A 56 2.20 -12.34 -10.10
C GLY A 56 3.49 -11.75 -10.60
N ILE A 57 4.58 -12.39 -10.20
CA ILE A 57 5.92 -12.10 -10.68
C ILE A 57 6.35 -13.19 -11.65
N ASN A 58 6.97 -12.80 -12.77
CA ASN A 58 7.49 -13.75 -13.75
C ASN A 58 8.80 -13.25 -14.37
N ARG A 59 9.67 -14.17 -14.80
CA ARG A 59 10.92 -13.84 -15.52
C ARG A 59 10.68 -13.53 -16.99
N SER A 60 9.48 -13.78 -17.49
CA SER A 60 9.05 -13.46 -18.85
C SER A 60 7.77 -12.62 -18.81
N PRO A 61 7.46 -11.81 -19.84
CA PRO A 61 6.23 -11.01 -19.91
C PRO A 61 5.01 -11.85 -20.29
N LEU A 62 4.96 -13.10 -19.81
CA LEU A 62 3.89 -14.06 -20.09
C LEU A 62 3.18 -14.41 -18.81
N MET A 63 1.89 -14.74 -18.92
CA MET A 63 1.10 -15.17 -17.78
C MET A 63 1.51 -16.58 -17.28
N ASN A 64 1.83 -17.46 -18.22
CA ASN A 64 2.31 -18.80 -17.91
C ASN A 64 3.69 -18.76 -17.21
N GLY A 65 3.84 -19.54 -16.16
CA GLY A 65 4.98 -19.59 -15.26
C GLY A 65 4.97 -18.57 -14.12
N ALA A 66 3.96 -17.70 -14.02
CA ALA A 66 3.94 -16.66 -12.98
C ALA A 66 3.69 -17.27 -11.58
N ASN A 67 4.50 -16.83 -10.61
CA ASN A 67 4.20 -16.99 -9.19
C ASN A 67 3.26 -15.86 -8.79
N SER A 68 1.99 -16.19 -8.60
CA SER A 68 0.92 -15.22 -8.35
C SER A 68 0.43 -15.28 -6.91
N VAL A 69 0.10 -14.12 -6.36
CA VAL A 69 -0.79 -14.00 -5.22
C VAL A 69 -2.16 -13.65 -5.76
N VAL A 70 -3.16 -14.42 -5.37
CA VAL A 70 -4.56 -14.19 -5.70
C VAL A 70 -5.27 -13.80 -4.43
N CYS A 71 -5.97 -12.68 -4.46
CA CYS A 71 -6.79 -12.17 -3.38
C CYS A 71 -8.25 -12.22 -3.81
N ARG A 72 -9.10 -12.89 -3.03
CA ARG A 72 -10.52 -13.05 -3.35
C ARG A 72 -11.37 -12.50 -2.22
N MET A 73 -12.50 -11.92 -2.60
CA MET A 73 -13.67 -11.65 -1.78
C MET A 73 -14.78 -12.60 -2.23
N ASN A 74 -15.34 -13.39 -1.31
CA ASN A 74 -16.51 -14.23 -1.56
C ASN A 74 -17.48 -14.11 -0.38
N ASN A 75 -18.58 -13.38 -0.59
CA ASN A 75 -19.66 -13.18 0.38
C ASN A 75 -19.16 -12.81 1.80
N ASN A 76 -18.21 -11.87 1.87
CA ASN A 76 -17.50 -11.38 3.06
C ASN A 76 -16.35 -12.26 3.57
N GLU A 77 -16.15 -13.46 3.03
CA GLU A 77 -14.91 -14.19 3.24
C GLU A 77 -13.82 -13.61 2.36
N THR A 78 -12.66 -13.32 2.96
CA THR A 78 -11.49 -12.86 2.22
C THR A 78 -10.31 -13.77 2.43
N TRP A 79 -9.53 -13.97 1.39
CA TRP A 79 -8.28 -14.70 1.49
C TRP A 79 -7.27 -14.21 0.46
N ALA A 80 -5.99 -14.43 0.77
CA ALA A 80 -4.88 -14.29 -0.17
C ALA A 80 -4.06 -15.60 -0.20
N ARG A 81 -3.81 -16.12 -1.40
CA ARG A 81 -3.13 -17.42 -1.59
C ARG A 81 -2.17 -17.36 -2.78
N HIS A 82 -1.12 -18.16 -2.70
CA HIS A 82 -0.18 -18.36 -3.80
C HIS A 82 -0.70 -19.37 -4.81
N TYR A 83 -0.59 -19.00 -6.09
CA TYR A 83 -0.84 -19.86 -7.23
C TYR A 83 0.36 -19.86 -8.16
N LEU A 84 0.63 -21.01 -8.75
CA LEU A 84 1.50 -21.11 -9.91
C LEU A 84 0.62 -21.12 -11.15
N ASN A 85 0.77 -20.11 -12.00
CA ASN A 85 0.04 -20.10 -13.26
C ASN A 85 0.75 -20.99 -14.28
N ASN A 86 0.30 -22.21 -14.46
CA ASN A 86 0.87 -23.21 -15.38
C ASN A 86 -0.04 -23.54 -16.58
N GLY A 87 -0.97 -22.63 -16.92
CA GLY A 87 -1.87 -22.81 -18.06
C GLY A 87 -3.27 -22.26 -17.80
N ARG A 88 -4.29 -22.97 -18.28
CA ARG A 88 -5.70 -22.52 -18.18
C ARG A 88 -6.28 -22.59 -16.77
N SER A 89 -5.68 -23.39 -15.88
CA SER A 89 -6.17 -23.61 -14.52
C SER A 89 -4.97 -23.51 -13.57
N PRO A 90 -4.73 -22.34 -12.97
CA PRO A 90 -3.62 -22.17 -12.04
C PRO A 90 -3.80 -23.09 -10.83
N SER A 91 -2.75 -23.80 -10.45
CA SER A 91 -2.73 -24.63 -9.24
C SER A 91 -2.23 -23.84 -8.05
N LEU A 92 -2.58 -24.26 -6.84
CA LEU A 92 -1.93 -23.71 -5.66
C LEU A 92 -0.42 -23.97 -5.73
N LEU A 93 0.36 -23.03 -5.19
CA LEU A 93 1.80 -23.19 -5.13
C LEU A 93 2.20 -24.29 -4.13
N ASP A 94 1.49 -24.34 -3.00
CA ASP A 94 1.56 -25.39 -1.99
C ASP A 94 0.11 -25.69 -1.54
N GLU A 95 -0.32 -26.94 -1.71
CA GLU A 95 -1.68 -27.40 -1.37
C GLU A 95 -1.88 -27.48 0.15
N ASN A 96 -0.82 -27.73 0.92
CA ASN A 96 -0.88 -27.85 2.38
C ASN A 96 -0.78 -26.49 3.05
N GLU A 97 -0.05 -25.55 2.46
CA GLU A 97 0.10 -24.18 2.96
C GLU A 97 -0.15 -23.13 1.86
N PRO A 98 -1.42 -22.89 1.46
CA PRO A 98 -1.75 -21.98 0.35
C PRO A 98 -1.30 -20.53 0.54
N SER A 99 -1.09 -20.10 1.78
CA SER A 99 -0.63 -18.75 2.13
C SER A 99 0.85 -18.72 2.52
N LEU A 100 1.64 -19.75 2.15
CA LEU A 100 3.06 -19.87 2.49
C LEU A 100 3.84 -18.58 2.17
N GLY A 101 4.43 -17.99 3.21
CA GLY A 101 5.22 -16.76 3.09
C GLY A 101 4.39 -15.50 2.82
N LEU A 102 3.07 -15.53 3.05
CA LEU A 102 2.22 -14.36 3.11
C LEU A 102 1.88 -14.01 4.56
N SER A 103 1.85 -12.71 4.87
CA SER A 103 1.43 -12.15 6.15
C SER A 103 0.71 -10.81 5.94
N ASP A 104 0.06 -10.29 6.99
CA ASP A 104 -0.64 -9.00 6.99
C ASP A 104 -1.55 -8.80 5.77
N THR A 105 -2.29 -9.85 5.43
CA THR A 105 -3.16 -9.88 4.26
C THR A 105 -4.46 -9.16 4.56
N CYS A 106 -4.83 -8.19 3.72
CA CYS A 106 -6.09 -7.48 3.79
C CYS A 106 -6.68 -7.36 2.38
N VAL A 107 -7.94 -7.80 2.22
CA VAL A 107 -8.70 -7.64 0.98
C VAL A 107 -9.90 -6.78 1.31
N SER A 108 -10.06 -5.68 0.59
CA SER A 108 -11.20 -4.78 0.75
C SER A 108 -11.82 -4.46 -0.59
N VAL A 109 -13.14 -4.33 -0.62
CA VAL A 109 -13.89 -3.85 -1.77
C VAL A 109 -14.63 -2.60 -1.34
N ILE A 110 -14.23 -1.44 -1.87
CA ILE A 110 -14.84 -0.15 -1.55
C ILE A 110 -15.33 0.47 -2.84
N LYS A 111 -16.66 0.63 -2.94
CA LYS A 111 -17.35 0.99 -4.18
C LYS A 111 -16.95 -0.01 -5.27
N ASP A 112 -16.35 0.48 -6.35
CA ASP A 112 -15.94 -0.31 -7.50
C ASP A 112 -14.44 -0.64 -7.47
N ASN A 113 -13.78 -0.66 -6.31
CA ASN A 113 -12.35 -0.98 -6.23
C ASN A 113 -12.11 -2.15 -5.29
N ILE A 114 -11.52 -3.23 -5.82
CA ILE A 114 -10.86 -4.22 -4.98
C ILE A 114 -9.45 -3.72 -4.68
N THR A 115 -9.07 -3.79 -3.42
CA THR A 115 -7.70 -3.54 -2.96
C THR A 115 -7.23 -4.75 -2.18
N CYS A 116 -6.10 -5.31 -2.62
CA CYS A 116 -5.39 -6.34 -1.88
C CYS A 116 -4.07 -5.78 -1.35
N GLN A 117 -3.87 -5.91 -0.05
CA GLN A 117 -2.64 -5.59 0.65
C GLN A 117 -2.09 -6.88 1.27
N PHE A 118 -0.79 -7.09 1.19
CA PHE A 118 -0.14 -8.23 1.82
C PHE A 118 1.36 -7.98 1.93
N ILE A 119 1.98 -8.65 2.90
CA ILE A 119 3.43 -8.83 2.96
C ILE A 119 3.74 -10.20 2.37
N ARG A 120 4.76 -10.25 1.51
CA ARG A 120 5.29 -11.48 0.92
C ARG A 120 6.75 -11.63 1.30
N LYS A 121 7.12 -12.78 1.86
CA LYS A 121 8.51 -13.15 2.03
C LYS A 121 9.25 -13.10 0.70
N ASN A 122 10.46 -12.57 0.71
CA ASN A 122 11.25 -12.49 -0.51
C ASN A 122 11.83 -13.86 -0.88
N GLN A 123 11.88 -14.79 0.08
CA GLN A 123 12.29 -16.19 -0.06
C GLN A 123 11.64 -17.06 1.04
N VAL A 124 11.31 -18.32 0.73
CA VAL A 124 10.77 -19.29 1.71
C VAL A 124 11.67 -20.53 1.84
N ASP A 125 11.92 -21.25 0.74
CA ASP A 125 12.80 -22.41 0.67
C ASP A 125 13.55 -22.37 -0.67
N ASP A 126 14.88 -22.53 -0.65
CA ASP A 126 15.71 -22.60 -1.85
C ASP A 126 15.34 -23.75 -2.79
N LYS A 127 14.67 -24.79 -2.28
CA LYS A 127 14.20 -25.93 -3.07
C LYS A 127 12.89 -25.63 -3.81
N MET A 128 12.10 -24.66 -3.35
CA MET A 128 10.82 -24.32 -3.97
C MET A 128 11.03 -23.41 -5.19
N LYS A 129 11.44 -24.02 -6.31
CA LYS A 129 11.77 -23.31 -7.57
C LYS A 129 10.65 -22.44 -8.12
N SER A 130 9.40 -22.80 -7.84
CA SER A 130 8.20 -22.06 -8.27
C SER A 130 7.92 -20.82 -7.41
N TYR A 131 8.61 -20.66 -6.26
CA TYR A 131 8.58 -19.45 -5.45
C TYR A 131 9.69 -18.50 -5.90
N PHE A 132 9.33 -17.48 -6.69
CA PHE A 132 10.34 -16.59 -7.25
C PHE A 132 10.93 -15.67 -6.18
N LYS A 133 12.25 -15.77 -6.01
CA LYS A 133 13.00 -14.98 -5.04
C LYS A 133 13.05 -13.51 -5.44
N ILE A 134 12.55 -12.63 -4.59
CA ILE A 134 12.69 -11.17 -4.78
C ILE A 134 14.03 -10.76 -4.15
N ASN A 135 14.88 -10.07 -4.91
CA ASN A 135 16.12 -9.47 -4.41
C ASN A 135 16.50 -8.28 -5.31
N GLU A 136 17.59 -7.59 -5.00
CA GLU A 136 18.01 -6.38 -5.73
C GLU A 136 18.52 -6.64 -7.14
N THR A 137 18.97 -7.86 -7.45
CA THR A 137 19.58 -8.21 -8.73
C THR A 137 18.58 -8.79 -9.73
N ASN A 138 17.49 -9.40 -9.24
CA ASN A 138 16.49 -10.02 -10.07
C ASN A 138 15.55 -8.98 -10.69
N GLU A 139 15.24 -9.20 -11.95
CA GLU A 139 14.28 -8.43 -12.73
C GLU A 139 13.07 -9.31 -13.01
N TYR A 140 11.86 -8.78 -12.77
CA TYR A 140 10.61 -9.52 -12.97
C TYR A 140 9.60 -8.68 -13.72
N TYR A 141 8.84 -9.31 -14.60
CA TYR A 141 7.60 -8.75 -15.10
C TYR A 141 6.51 -8.93 -14.04
N LEU A 142 5.76 -7.87 -13.78
CA LEU A 142 4.53 -7.99 -13.00
C LEU A 142 3.41 -8.35 -13.96
N ILE A 143 2.66 -9.40 -13.63
CA ILE A 143 1.51 -9.88 -14.37
C ILE A 143 0.28 -9.72 -13.48
N TYR A 144 -0.80 -9.13 -13.96
CA TYR A 144 -2.05 -9.08 -13.21
C TYR A 144 -3.16 -9.80 -13.96
N ALA A 145 -4.13 -10.26 -13.19
CA ALA A 145 -5.45 -10.67 -13.68
C ALA A 145 -6.52 -10.27 -12.67
N ALA A 146 -7.74 -10.03 -13.13
CA ALA A 146 -8.89 -9.82 -12.27
C ALA A 146 -10.13 -10.46 -12.89
N GLY A 147 -11.03 -10.94 -12.02
CA GLY A 147 -12.27 -11.58 -12.43
C GLY A 147 -13.33 -11.54 -11.34
N GLU A 148 -14.50 -12.05 -11.69
CA GLU A 148 -15.61 -12.32 -10.79
C GLU A 148 -15.90 -13.82 -10.74
N GLY A 149 -16.61 -14.26 -9.72
CA GLY A 149 -16.94 -15.67 -9.56
C GLY A 149 -15.72 -16.52 -9.23
N ASP A 150 -15.75 -17.75 -9.74
CA ASP A 150 -14.68 -18.71 -9.51
C ASP A 150 -13.34 -18.29 -10.13
N PHE A 151 -12.29 -18.49 -9.34
CA PHE A 151 -10.93 -18.25 -9.79
C PHE A 151 -10.58 -19.18 -10.95
N GLY A 152 -10.11 -18.60 -12.06
CA GLY A 152 -9.74 -19.33 -13.27
C GLY A 152 -10.29 -18.67 -14.54
N MET A 153 -11.40 -17.95 -14.46
CA MET A 153 -11.90 -17.11 -15.54
C MET A 153 -11.65 -15.64 -15.21
N HIS A 154 -10.73 -14.99 -15.95
CA HIS A 154 -10.48 -13.56 -15.82
C HIS A 154 -11.05 -12.80 -17.02
N SER A 155 -11.72 -11.70 -16.75
CA SER A 155 -12.16 -10.75 -17.78
C SER A 155 -11.10 -9.68 -18.05
N ARG A 156 -10.14 -9.48 -17.13
CA ARG A 156 -9.09 -8.47 -17.24
C ARG A 156 -7.73 -9.05 -16.92
N GLN A 157 -6.73 -8.65 -17.70
CA GLN A 157 -5.35 -9.10 -17.56
C GLN A 157 -4.38 -8.10 -18.16
N GLY A 158 -3.12 -8.16 -17.73
CA GLY A 158 -2.05 -7.42 -18.35
C GLY A 158 -0.72 -7.63 -17.64
N GLN A 159 0.30 -6.97 -18.17
CA GLN A 159 1.67 -7.11 -17.68
C GLN A 159 2.46 -5.83 -17.86
N THR A 160 3.53 -5.69 -17.08
CA THR A 160 4.50 -4.63 -17.33
C THR A 160 5.20 -4.84 -18.68
N ARG A 161 5.46 -3.74 -19.39
CA ARG A 161 6.19 -3.79 -20.67
C ARG A 161 7.69 -4.05 -20.48
N MET A 162 8.23 -3.57 -19.38
CA MET A 162 9.61 -3.76 -18.96
C MET A 162 9.61 -4.49 -17.61
N PRO A 163 10.65 -5.28 -17.30
CA PRO A 163 10.75 -5.86 -15.99
C PRO A 163 11.00 -4.77 -14.94
N VAL A 164 10.55 -5.02 -13.72
CA VAL A 164 10.76 -4.16 -12.56
C VAL A 164 11.82 -4.77 -11.65
N LYS A 165 12.51 -3.89 -10.92
CA LYS A 165 13.39 -4.26 -9.81
C LYS A 165 12.73 -3.93 -8.48
N PHE A 166 13.01 -4.75 -7.50
CA PHE A 166 12.56 -4.58 -6.12
C PHE A 166 13.73 -4.09 -5.28
N HIS A 167 14.19 -2.87 -5.53
CA HIS A 167 15.26 -2.26 -4.74
C HIS A 167 14.83 -2.15 -3.27
N LEU A 168 15.78 -2.36 -2.35
CA LEU A 168 15.54 -2.14 -0.94
C LEU A 168 15.13 -0.69 -0.71
N ASN A 169 13.97 -0.49 -0.10
CA ASN A 169 13.53 0.84 0.29
C ASN A 169 14.25 1.19 1.59
N PRO A 170 14.96 2.34 1.67
CA PRO A 170 15.67 2.70 2.88
C PRO A 170 14.69 2.77 4.04
N LEU A 171 15.01 2.05 5.12
CA LEU A 171 14.32 2.23 6.39
C LEU A 171 14.64 3.64 6.85
N ILE A 172 13.64 4.53 6.81
CA ILE A 172 13.76 5.84 7.42
C ILE A 172 13.80 5.56 8.92
N SER A 173 15.01 5.53 9.49
CA SER A 173 15.19 5.50 10.92
C SER A 173 14.37 6.65 11.52
N PRO A 174 13.63 6.44 12.61
CA PRO A 174 12.99 7.54 13.31
C PRO A 174 14.04 8.64 13.55
N PRO A 175 13.68 9.93 13.42
CA PRO A 175 14.60 10.99 13.80
C PRO A 175 15.07 10.70 15.22
N ASP A 176 16.39 10.65 15.40
CA ASP A 176 17.01 10.37 16.68
C ASP A 176 16.60 11.47 17.67
N THR A 177 15.63 11.17 18.53
CA THR A 177 15.12 12.10 19.54
C THR A 177 16.06 12.21 20.73
N THR A 178 17.20 11.52 20.76
CA THR A 178 18.15 11.58 21.89
C THR A 178 19.10 12.78 21.81
N LYS A 179 19.12 13.51 20.70
CA LYS A 179 19.68 14.87 20.69
C LYS A 179 18.67 15.83 21.30
N SER A 180 18.70 15.95 22.63
CA SER A 180 17.97 17.00 23.33
C SER A 180 18.41 18.35 22.74
N TYR A 181 17.46 19.05 22.11
CA TYR A 181 17.56 20.49 22.03
C TYR A 181 17.23 20.99 23.43
N ASP A 182 18.26 21.05 24.28
CA ASP A 182 18.20 21.87 25.48
C ASP A 182 17.90 23.30 25.04
N ASN A 183 16.92 23.91 25.73
CA ASN A 183 16.35 25.25 25.56
C ASN A 183 15.03 25.31 24.78
N ASN A 184 13.91 24.94 25.44
CA ASN A 184 12.68 25.75 25.45
C ASN A 184 11.60 25.17 26.40
N GLU A 185 11.72 25.45 27.70
CA GLU A 185 10.68 25.18 28.72
C GLU A 185 9.36 25.95 28.50
N SER A 186 9.29 26.89 27.54
CA SER A 186 8.09 27.73 27.36
C SER A 186 7.02 27.16 26.40
N HIS A 187 7.36 26.15 25.59
CA HIS A 187 6.45 25.63 24.57
C HIS A 187 5.61 24.44 25.04
N GLU A 188 6.16 23.57 25.89
CA GLU A 188 5.43 22.40 26.42
C GLU A 188 4.30 22.81 27.37
N SER A 189 4.50 23.93 28.10
CA SER A 189 3.49 24.55 28.97
C SER A 189 2.25 25.01 28.19
N ASN A 190 2.43 25.64 27.03
CA ASN A 190 1.29 26.09 26.20
C ASN A 190 0.57 24.92 25.52
N PHE A 191 1.30 23.90 25.07
CA PHE A 191 0.67 22.73 24.43
C PHE A 191 -0.13 21.89 25.45
N LYS A 192 0.41 21.67 26.66
CA LYS A 192 -0.30 21.01 27.76
C LYS A 192 -1.51 21.82 28.24
N LYS A 193 -1.43 23.16 28.23
CA LYS A 193 -2.57 24.04 28.59
C LYS A 193 -3.71 23.98 27.56
N ILE A 194 -3.38 23.87 26.27
CA ILE A 194 -4.36 23.73 25.18
C ILE A 194 -4.98 22.33 25.16
N MET A 195 -4.17 21.28 25.34
CA MET A 195 -4.66 19.89 25.38
C MET A 195 -5.40 19.57 26.69
N GLY A 196 -5.04 20.21 27.80
CA GLY A 196 -5.72 20.10 29.09
C GLY A 196 -7.13 20.72 29.07
N ALA A 197 -7.33 21.81 28.31
CA ALA A 197 -8.65 22.46 28.17
C ALA A 197 -9.62 21.70 27.25
N HIS A 198 -9.15 20.72 26.47
CA HIS A 198 -9.99 19.97 25.51
C HIS A 198 -10.18 18.49 25.87
N ARG A 199 -9.65 18.02 27.01
CA ARG A 199 -9.80 16.63 27.47
C ARG A 199 -11.23 16.24 27.86
N GLU A 200 -12.16 17.19 27.93
CA GLU A 200 -13.58 16.92 28.22
C GLU A 200 -14.49 16.83 26.98
N LYS A 201 -13.97 17.08 25.76
CA LYS A 201 -14.78 16.95 24.53
C LYS A 201 -14.36 15.73 23.70
N LYS A 202 -15.16 14.66 23.82
CA LYS A 202 -15.04 13.40 23.04
C LYS A 202 -15.55 13.54 21.60
N ASP A 203 -15.14 14.56 20.86
CA ASP A 203 -15.54 14.67 19.46
C ASP A 203 -14.38 15.08 18.55
N CYS A 204 -13.88 14.10 17.80
CA CYS A 204 -12.79 14.28 16.83
C CYS A 204 -13.14 15.35 15.77
N ALA A 205 -14.41 15.63 15.55
CA ALA A 205 -14.87 16.67 14.64
C ALA A 205 -14.52 18.10 15.08
N GLU A 206 -14.46 18.39 16.40
CA GLU A 206 -14.09 19.73 16.89
C GLU A 206 -12.59 19.98 16.81
N ILE A 207 -11.77 18.96 17.08
CA ILE A 207 -10.31 19.03 16.91
C ILE A 207 -9.99 19.29 15.43
N PHE A 208 -10.71 18.63 14.51
CA PHE A 208 -10.55 18.83 13.07
C PHE A 208 -10.95 20.25 12.60
N LYS A 209 -12.07 20.80 13.12
CA LYS A 209 -12.48 22.19 12.85
C LYS A 209 -11.46 23.21 13.37
N PHE A 210 -10.90 22.98 14.56
CA PHE A 210 -9.87 23.85 15.12
C PHE A 210 -8.62 23.90 14.23
N LEU A 211 -8.11 22.73 13.82
CA LEU A 211 -6.95 22.62 12.93
C LEU A 211 -7.21 23.31 11.59
N ASN A 212 -8.37 23.07 10.96
CA ASN A 212 -8.70 23.77 9.71
C ASN A 212 -8.83 25.29 9.88
N SER A 213 -9.43 25.78 10.97
CA SER A 213 -9.59 27.22 11.19
C SER A 213 -8.27 27.98 11.40
N HIS A 214 -7.25 27.31 11.93
CA HIS A 214 -5.95 27.92 12.23
C HIS A 214 -4.98 27.86 11.04
N TYR A 215 -5.07 26.83 10.19
CA TYR A 215 -4.18 26.66 9.05
C TYR A 215 -4.68 27.30 7.74
N VAL A 216 -5.99 27.54 7.59
CA VAL A 216 -6.56 28.15 6.37
C VAL A 216 -6.30 29.67 6.25
N LYS A 217 -5.81 30.34 7.30
CA LYS A 217 -5.52 31.78 7.26
C LYS A 217 -4.22 32.18 6.57
N TYR A 218 -3.37 31.22 6.18
CA TYR A 218 -2.00 31.53 5.72
C TYR A 218 -1.75 31.43 4.21
N ASP A 219 -2.76 31.18 3.37
CA ASP A 219 -2.53 31.09 1.93
C ASP A 219 -3.60 31.81 1.12
N ARG A 220 -3.35 33.09 0.87
CA ARG A 220 -4.16 33.91 -0.03
C ARG A 220 -3.31 34.75 -0.97
N GLN A 221 -2.13 34.29 -1.38
CA GLN A 221 -1.39 34.91 -2.49
C GLN A 221 -0.45 33.90 -3.16
N GLN A 222 -0.96 33.12 -4.14
CA GLN A 222 -0.35 32.96 -5.47
C GLN A 222 -1.14 31.93 -6.30
N THR A 223 -1.92 32.44 -7.25
CA THR A 223 -2.59 31.67 -8.30
C THR A 223 -1.63 31.36 -9.44
N SER A 224 -1.01 30.17 -9.44
CA SER A 224 -0.69 29.38 -10.65
C SER A 224 -0.04 28.03 -10.28
N PHE A 225 -0.79 27.11 -9.67
CA PHE A 225 -0.38 25.70 -9.54
C PHE A 225 -1.62 24.81 -9.74
N TYR A 226 -2.02 24.63 -10.99
CA TYR A 226 -3.07 23.68 -11.34
C TYR A 226 -2.53 22.24 -11.22
N LYS A 227 -3.32 21.36 -10.56
CA LYS A 227 -3.18 19.89 -10.42
C LYS A 227 -2.39 19.33 -9.24
N GLN A 228 -2.53 19.88 -8.03
CA GLN A 228 -2.01 19.23 -6.80
C GLN A 228 -3.02 19.19 -5.64
N THR A 229 -4.32 19.07 -5.94
CA THR A 229 -5.39 18.95 -4.93
C THR A 229 -6.07 17.58 -4.86
N ASP A 230 -5.61 16.58 -5.64
CA ASP A 230 -6.10 15.19 -5.55
C ASP A 230 -5.42 14.35 -4.44
N ILE A 231 -4.66 15.00 -3.54
CA ILE A 231 -3.79 14.32 -2.56
C ILE A 231 -4.27 14.48 -1.11
N LEU A 232 -5.27 15.35 -0.84
CA LEU A 232 -5.76 15.61 0.52
C LEU A 232 -6.96 14.74 0.96
N SER A 233 -7.46 13.82 0.13
CA SER A 233 -8.56 12.91 0.47
C SER A 233 -8.13 11.45 0.73
N ARG A 234 -6.82 11.13 0.70
CA ARG A 234 -6.28 9.77 0.88
C ARG A 234 -5.67 9.47 2.25
N LYS A 235 -6.01 10.22 3.30
CA LYS A 235 -5.56 9.95 4.68
C LYS A 235 -6.74 9.79 5.63
N LEU A 236 -7.27 8.57 5.65
CA LEU A 236 -7.70 7.91 6.87
C LEU A 236 -7.18 6.47 6.74
N ASP A 237 -5.98 6.25 7.28
CA ASP A 237 -5.58 4.91 7.69
C ASP A 237 -6.59 4.50 8.77
N VAL A 238 -7.48 3.57 8.41
CA VAL A 238 -8.31 2.89 9.39
C VAL A 238 -7.44 1.78 9.94
N ASP A 239 -7.00 1.95 11.18
CA ASP A 239 -6.44 0.86 11.98
C ASP A 239 -7.49 -0.25 12.05
N CYS A 240 -7.19 -1.39 11.43
CA CYS A 240 -7.92 -2.62 11.67
C CYS A 240 -7.33 -3.27 12.93
N THR A 241 -7.98 -3.02 14.07
CA THR A 241 -7.92 -3.90 15.26
C THR A 241 -8.78 -5.13 15.04
#